data_AF-A0A8T4X0C0-F1
#
_entry.id   AF-A0A8T4X0C0-F1
#
_cell.length_a   1.000
_cell.length_b   1.000
_cell.length_c   1.000
_cell.angle_alpha   90.00
_cell.angle_beta   90.00
_cell.angle_gamma   90.00
#
_symmetry.space_group_name_H-M   'P 1'
#
loop_
_entity.id
_entity.type
_entity.pdbx_description
1 polymer ?
#
loop_
_entity_poly.entity_id
_entity_poly.type
_entity_poly.pdbx_seq_one_letter_code
_entity_poly.pdbx_strand_id
1 'polypeptide(L)'
;MKTKAYFQHKGKVIAINGKNKLVMAITINPKNHKEAILRCVVSRTGDVTKTGSHDISKLYLLKGKSLTSFSIYKELKIKNSEKIIKSLHKPGHEFIGLEDPDIFYDEKSKIYHLYFTMPYIVSKPGKGYVYLGHALGRSLNLLRMTEPVLSGETQNGFWAKEVSTAPINKAGVMINLFESADRVKVSNGLSVGFSVVRSAIGSNMGKKWKVKDTILHPYKLSKKNTIYKWIAGDASPGPLLPKSFIDLGSNLMLGIMNGCEFGKFKNGKKIFGGHFTVGLFVYDYEKGKILWVSEKPIIKDSQAKRITFASQFIETKPGEGVLYAHVDDSFVRAYTLYADGIRKMLPKSFVEGKH
;
A
#
# COMPACT_ATOMS: atom_id res chain seq x y z
N MET A 1 -21.19 11.81 23.94
CA MET A 1 -20.57 12.28 22.67
C MET A 1 -20.19 11.08 21.80
N LYS A 2 -20.53 11.05 20.50
CA LYS A 2 -20.06 10.00 19.58
C LYS A 2 -18.54 10.15 19.40
N THR A 3 -17.76 9.19 19.88
CA THR A 3 -16.31 9.15 19.66
C THR A 3 -16.02 9.01 18.17
N LYS A 4 -15.35 9.99 17.56
CA LYS A 4 -14.98 9.94 16.14
C LYS A 4 -13.89 8.89 15.92
N ALA A 5 -13.93 8.18 14.80
CA ALA A 5 -12.86 7.24 14.41
C ALA A 5 -11.60 7.97 13.92
N TYR A 6 -11.75 9.17 13.34
CA TYR A 6 -10.61 9.95 12.87
C TYR A 6 -10.86 11.48 12.86
N PHE A 7 -9.76 12.22 12.72
CA PHE A 7 -9.71 13.65 12.43
C PHE A 7 -8.79 13.91 11.22
N GLN A 8 -9.29 14.58 10.18
CA GLN A 8 -8.51 14.97 9.01
C GLN A 8 -7.80 16.31 9.26
N HIS A 9 -6.48 16.35 9.06
CA HIS A 9 -5.69 17.58 9.20
C HIS A 9 -5.90 18.50 8.00
N LYS A 10 -6.06 19.81 8.21
CA LYS A 10 -6.31 20.77 7.10
C LYS A 10 -5.11 20.92 6.15
N GLY A 11 -3.89 20.78 6.66
CA GLY A 11 -2.65 20.99 5.93
C GLY A 11 -2.19 19.80 5.10
N LYS A 12 -1.24 20.06 4.17
CA LYS A 12 -0.46 19.03 3.49
C LYS A 12 0.75 18.69 4.35
N VAL A 13 1.12 17.41 4.40
CA VAL A 13 2.25 16.93 5.22
C VAL A 13 3.59 17.37 4.66
N ILE A 14 3.67 17.59 3.35
CA ILE A 14 4.91 17.87 2.63
C ILE A 14 4.82 19.24 1.97
N ALA A 15 5.81 20.08 2.24
CA ALA A 15 5.99 21.33 1.51
C ALA A 15 6.53 21.02 0.11
N ILE A 16 5.67 21.15 -0.91
CA ILE A 16 6.08 21.01 -2.31
C ILE A 16 6.90 22.23 -2.74
N ASN A 17 7.94 21.99 -3.54
CA ASN A 17 8.69 23.03 -4.22
C ASN A 17 8.46 22.91 -5.73
N GLY A 18 8.79 23.95 -6.52
CA GLY A 18 8.43 24.01 -7.94
C GLY A 18 8.86 22.79 -8.80
N LYS A 19 9.89 22.03 -8.36
CA LYS A 19 10.38 20.83 -9.04
C LYS A 19 9.60 19.54 -8.69
N ASN A 20 8.93 19.48 -7.54
CA ASN A 20 8.22 18.28 -7.04
C ASN A 20 6.73 18.60 -6.86
N LYS A 21 5.99 18.67 -7.97
CA LYS A 21 4.58 19.12 -7.96
C LYS A 21 3.57 18.03 -7.62
N LEU A 22 3.95 16.76 -7.82
CA LEU A 22 3.07 15.60 -7.69
C LEU A 22 3.69 14.61 -6.71
N VAL A 23 3.04 14.48 -5.58
CA VAL A 23 3.52 13.70 -4.44
C VAL A 23 2.51 12.62 -4.10
N MET A 24 2.98 11.38 -4.00
CA MET A 24 2.15 10.19 -3.79
C MET A 24 2.46 9.56 -2.42
N ALA A 25 2.99 8.34 -2.38
CA ALA A 25 3.21 7.59 -1.15
C ALA A 25 4.37 8.13 -0.29
N ILE A 26 4.17 8.10 1.03
CA ILE A 26 5.20 8.36 2.05
C ILE A 26 5.34 7.13 2.94
N THR A 27 6.56 6.82 3.34
CA THR A 27 6.84 5.92 4.48
C THR A 27 7.81 6.59 5.43
N ILE A 28 7.60 6.42 6.74
CA ILE A 28 8.30 7.17 7.78
C ILE A 28 9.23 6.22 8.52
N ASN A 29 10.44 6.69 8.85
CA ASN A 29 11.39 5.94 9.66
C ASN A 29 10.74 5.57 11.01
N PRO A 30 10.47 4.27 11.30
CA PRO A 30 9.73 3.84 12.48
C PRO A 30 10.52 4.01 13.80
N LYS A 31 11.81 4.37 13.75
CA LYS A 31 12.65 4.53 14.95
C LYS A 31 12.70 5.95 15.47
N ASN A 32 12.68 6.94 14.59
CA ASN A 32 12.86 8.34 14.98
C ASN A 32 11.75 9.27 14.50
N HIS A 33 10.93 8.83 13.52
CA HIS A 33 9.88 9.61 12.87
C HIS A 33 10.31 10.99 12.28
N LYS A 34 11.62 11.25 12.21
CA LYS A 34 12.23 12.50 11.72
C LYS A 34 12.77 12.38 10.30
N GLU A 35 12.84 11.16 9.77
CA GLU A 35 13.20 10.88 8.40
C GLU A 35 12.06 10.10 7.74
N ALA A 36 11.88 10.29 6.44
CA ALA A 36 10.87 9.57 5.67
C ALA A 36 11.34 9.42 4.22
N ILE A 37 10.75 8.49 3.48
CA ILE A 37 10.95 8.32 2.05
C ILE A 37 9.65 8.65 1.34
N LEU A 38 9.77 9.37 0.23
CA LEU A 38 8.67 9.88 -0.55
C LEU A 38 8.77 9.44 -2.00
N ARG A 39 7.66 8.97 -2.58
CA ARG A 39 7.50 8.89 -4.03
C ARG A 39 7.05 10.25 -4.59
N CYS A 40 7.83 10.77 -5.54
CA CYS A 40 7.48 11.94 -6.35
C CYS A 40 7.38 11.55 -7.82
N VAL A 41 6.35 12.04 -8.51
CA VAL A 41 6.25 11.94 -9.97
C VAL A 41 7.05 13.10 -10.57
N VAL A 42 8.10 12.78 -11.32
CA VAL A 42 9.01 13.75 -11.95
C VAL A 42 8.66 14.04 -13.40
N SER A 43 7.90 13.15 -14.04
CA SER A 43 7.32 13.37 -15.36
C SER A 43 6.00 12.62 -15.45
N ARG A 44 4.99 13.23 -16.08
CA ARG A 44 3.70 12.61 -16.36
C ARG A 44 3.34 12.86 -17.82
N THR A 45 2.96 11.79 -18.52
CA THR A 45 2.22 11.89 -19.78
C THR A 45 0.78 11.41 -19.54
N GLY A 46 -0.19 11.98 -20.25
CA GLY A 46 -1.61 11.65 -20.06
C GLY A 46 -2.27 12.27 -18.82
N ASP A 47 -3.45 11.77 -18.46
CA ASP A 47 -4.35 12.30 -17.44
C ASP A 47 -4.78 11.17 -16.48
N VAL A 48 -4.52 11.32 -15.17
CA VAL A 48 -4.81 10.29 -14.13
C VAL A 48 -6.29 9.95 -13.99
N THR A 49 -7.17 10.80 -14.53
CA THR A 49 -8.59 10.52 -14.58
C THR A 49 -8.97 9.61 -15.75
N LYS A 50 -8.05 9.37 -16.69
CA LYS A 50 -8.25 8.60 -17.94
C LYS A 50 -7.27 7.42 -18.02
N THR A 51 -7.52 6.49 -18.94
CA THR A 51 -6.59 5.40 -19.23
C THR A 51 -5.40 5.91 -20.05
N GLY A 52 -4.18 5.45 -19.75
CA GLY A 52 -2.98 5.75 -20.53
C GLY A 52 -2.11 6.89 -19.97
N SER A 53 -2.28 7.26 -18.70
CA SER A 53 -1.28 8.08 -18.02
C SER A 53 -0.03 7.27 -17.70
N HIS A 54 1.15 7.86 -17.89
CA HIS A 54 2.43 7.27 -17.52
C HIS A 54 3.19 8.22 -16.61
N ASP A 55 3.52 7.73 -15.42
CA ASP A 55 4.25 8.47 -14.41
C ASP A 55 5.67 7.93 -14.28
N ILE A 56 6.64 8.81 -14.48
CA ILE A 56 8.02 8.52 -14.14
C ILE A 56 8.25 8.99 -12.70
N SER A 57 8.62 8.06 -11.84
CA SER A 57 8.71 8.27 -10.39
C SER A 57 10.15 8.23 -9.90
N LYS A 58 10.43 9.02 -8.86
CA LYS A 58 11.67 8.94 -8.08
C LYS A 58 11.37 8.94 -6.59
N LEU A 59 12.29 8.35 -5.83
CA LEU A 59 12.26 8.38 -4.37
C LEU A 59 13.11 9.53 -3.83
N TYR A 60 12.61 10.20 -2.80
CA TYR A 60 13.29 11.28 -2.10
C TYR A 60 13.34 11.01 -0.61
N LEU A 61 14.46 11.36 0.02
CA LEU A 61 14.57 11.41 1.47
C LEU A 61 13.98 12.73 1.97
N LEU A 62 13.20 12.65 3.03
CA LEU A 62 12.58 13.79 3.71
C LEU A 62 13.19 14.00 5.09
N LYS A 63 13.12 15.24 5.56
CA LYS A 63 13.37 15.62 6.97
C LYS A 63 12.08 16.14 7.59
N GLY A 64 11.68 15.57 8.72
CA GLY A 64 10.51 15.94 9.48
C GLY A 64 10.83 16.98 10.55
N LYS A 65 10.06 18.07 10.59
CA LYS A 65 9.99 18.97 11.76
C LYS A 65 8.97 18.46 12.78
N SER A 66 7.90 17.83 12.28
CA SER A 66 6.86 17.16 13.06
C SER A 66 6.25 16.04 12.22
N LEU A 67 5.39 15.22 12.82
CA LEU A 67 4.61 14.19 12.11
C LEU A 67 3.68 14.77 11.04
N THR A 68 3.42 16.08 11.03
CA THR A 68 2.55 16.75 10.06
C THR A 68 3.32 17.72 9.16
N SER A 69 4.66 17.76 9.26
CA SER A 69 5.49 18.70 8.50
C SER A 69 6.84 18.09 8.13
N PHE A 70 6.98 17.78 6.84
CA PHE A 70 8.21 17.28 6.24
C PHE A 70 8.66 18.19 5.08
N SER A 71 9.98 18.29 4.90
CA SER A 71 10.60 18.91 3.74
C SER A 71 11.39 17.89 2.93
N ILE A 72 11.33 18.03 1.61
CA ILE A 72 12.14 17.25 0.67
C ILE A 72 13.61 17.65 0.85
N TYR A 73 14.47 16.69 1.19
CA TYR A 73 15.89 16.95 1.43
C TYR A 73 16.74 16.64 0.20
N LYS A 74 16.73 15.39 -0.29
CA LYS A 74 17.50 14.98 -1.48
C LYS A 74 16.88 13.76 -2.15
N GLU A 75 17.20 13.54 -3.42
CA GLU A 75 16.88 12.29 -4.11
C GLU A 75 17.53 11.11 -3.38
N LEU A 76 16.79 10.03 -3.16
CA LEU A 76 17.29 8.83 -2.51
C LEU A 76 18.19 8.06 -3.48
N LYS A 77 19.47 7.97 -3.15
CA LYS A 77 20.43 7.14 -3.90
C LYS A 77 20.56 5.79 -3.21
N ILE A 78 20.22 4.72 -3.93
CA ILE A 78 20.33 3.35 -3.44
C ILE A 78 21.51 2.70 -4.14
N LYS A 79 22.50 2.23 -3.38
CA LYS A 79 23.69 1.57 -3.94
C LYS A 79 23.26 0.33 -4.74
N ASN A 80 23.89 0.09 -5.88
CA ASN A 80 23.66 -1.07 -6.75
C ASN A 80 22.31 -1.09 -7.49
N SER A 81 21.49 -0.02 -7.42
CA SER A 81 20.16 -0.01 -8.05
C SER A 81 20.20 -0.18 -9.56
N GLU A 82 21.06 0.56 -10.25
CA GLU A 82 21.19 0.50 -11.72
C GLU A 82 21.50 -0.90 -12.22
N LYS A 83 22.41 -1.61 -11.53
CA LYS A 83 22.79 -2.99 -11.88
C LYS A 83 21.57 -3.93 -11.80
N ILE A 84 20.80 -3.85 -10.72
CA ILE A 84 19.61 -4.70 -10.50
C ILE A 84 18.50 -4.31 -11.48
N ILE A 85 18.23 -3.02 -11.67
CA ILE A 85 17.20 -2.55 -12.62
C ILE A 85 17.52 -3.05 -14.03
N LYS A 86 18.79 -2.99 -14.45
CA LYS A 86 19.25 -3.47 -15.75
C LYS A 86 19.14 -4.99 -15.89
N SER A 87 19.45 -5.77 -14.84
CA SER A 87 19.35 -7.23 -14.90
C SER A 87 17.91 -7.75 -15.01
N LEU A 88 16.94 -6.97 -14.55
CA LEU A 88 15.51 -7.30 -14.62
C LEU A 88 14.84 -6.83 -15.91
N HIS A 89 15.52 -6.01 -16.71
CA HIS A 89 14.97 -5.43 -17.95
C HIS A 89 14.73 -6.52 -19.00
N LYS A 90 13.61 -6.40 -19.71
CA LYS A 90 13.24 -7.24 -20.85
C LYS A 90 13.05 -6.36 -22.08
N PRO A 91 13.44 -6.83 -23.29
CA PRO A 91 13.26 -6.07 -24.52
C PRO A 91 11.84 -5.51 -24.67
N GLY A 92 11.76 -4.25 -25.11
CA GLY A 92 10.49 -3.55 -25.34
C GLY A 92 9.77 -3.04 -24.09
N HIS A 93 10.32 -3.26 -22.89
CA HIS A 93 9.72 -2.77 -21.64
C HIS A 93 10.49 -1.56 -21.08
N GLU A 94 9.77 -0.57 -20.59
CA GLU A 94 10.32 0.63 -19.97
C GLU A 94 10.16 0.56 -18.46
N PHE A 95 11.25 0.78 -17.73
CA PHE A 95 11.23 0.96 -16.28
C PHE A 95 10.88 2.40 -15.93
N ILE A 96 9.82 2.62 -15.16
CA ILE A 96 9.29 3.97 -14.90
C ILE A 96 9.60 4.51 -13.49
N GLY A 97 10.23 3.73 -12.62
CA GLY A 97 10.70 4.23 -11.33
C GLY A 97 10.56 3.26 -10.18
N LEU A 98 10.99 3.71 -9.01
CA LEU A 98 10.75 3.03 -7.74
C LEU A 98 9.56 3.71 -7.06
N GLU A 99 8.55 2.92 -6.74
CA GLU A 99 7.23 3.42 -6.35
C GLU A 99 6.79 2.88 -5.00
N ASP A 100 5.87 3.58 -4.35
CA ASP A 100 5.14 3.17 -3.14
C ASP A 100 6.02 2.48 -2.09
N PRO A 101 6.97 3.25 -1.51
CA PRO A 101 7.96 2.71 -0.60
C PRO A 101 7.32 2.30 0.74
N ASP A 102 7.78 1.19 1.31
CA ASP A 102 7.42 0.72 2.66
C ASP A 102 8.69 0.37 3.46
N ILE A 103 8.76 0.79 4.72
CA ILE A 103 9.88 0.53 5.61
C ILE A 103 9.51 -0.51 6.66
N PHE A 104 10.29 -1.58 6.71
CA PHE A 104 10.34 -2.50 7.83
C PHE A 104 11.68 -2.36 8.56
N TYR A 105 11.65 -2.21 9.88
CA TYR A 105 12.86 -2.22 10.70
C TYR A 105 13.00 -3.55 11.43
N ASP A 106 14.04 -4.30 11.11
CA ASP A 106 14.36 -5.54 11.82
C ASP A 106 15.09 -5.19 13.13
N GLU A 107 14.37 -5.26 14.24
CA GLU A 107 14.91 -5.00 15.57
C GLU A 107 16.03 -5.97 15.97
N LYS A 108 16.07 -7.19 15.43
CA LYS A 108 17.10 -8.17 15.77
C LYS A 108 18.43 -7.85 15.09
N SER A 109 18.40 -7.58 13.79
CA SER A 109 19.61 -7.26 13.02
C SER A 109 19.96 -5.77 13.02
N LYS A 110 19.05 -4.92 13.53
CA LYS A 110 19.15 -3.44 13.51
C LYS A 110 19.30 -2.89 12.09
N ILE A 111 18.61 -3.50 11.12
CA ILE A 111 18.65 -3.14 9.70
C ILE A 111 17.29 -2.61 9.25
N TYR A 112 17.32 -1.57 8.43
CA TYR A 112 16.16 -1.12 7.66
C TYR A 112 16.05 -1.96 6.40
N HIS A 113 14.86 -2.48 6.16
CA HIS A 113 14.40 -3.02 4.91
C HIS A 113 13.48 -1.99 4.25
N LEU A 114 13.75 -1.68 3.00
CA LEU A 114 12.91 -0.82 2.16
C LEU A 114 12.36 -1.67 1.02
N TYR A 115 11.04 -1.76 0.94
CA TYR A 115 10.32 -2.35 -0.18
C TYR A 115 9.78 -1.26 -1.08
N PHE A 116 9.64 -1.55 -2.37
CA PHE A 116 9.07 -0.62 -3.33
C PHE A 116 8.56 -1.39 -4.56
N THR A 117 7.53 -0.83 -5.17
CA THR A 117 6.96 -1.29 -6.43
C THR A 117 7.95 -0.96 -7.57
N MET A 118 8.26 -1.95 -8.43
CA MET A 118 9.15 -1.80 -9.59
C MET A 118 8.43 -2.15 -10.90
N PRO A 119 7.68 -1.20 -11.49
CA PRO A 119 6.93 -1.42 -12.71
C PRO A 119 7.80 -1.32 -13.97
N TYR A 120 7.60 -2.28 -14.87
CA TYR A 120 8.11 -2.29 -16.22
C TYR A 120 6.94 -2.37 -17.19
N ILE A 121 6.70 -1.27 -17.89
CA ILE A 121 5.53 -1.10 -18.75
C ILE A 121 5.90 -1.29 -20.22
N VAL A 122 4.90 -1.53 -21.06
CA VAL A 122 5.01 -1.53 -22.51
C VAL A 122 3.96 -0.57 -23.08
N SER A 123 4.16 -0.12 -24.32
CA SER A 123 3.17 0.72 -25.03
C SER A 123 1.79 0.07 -25.16
N LYS A 124 1.71 -1.26 -25.14
CA LYS A 124 0.44 -2.02 -25.18
C LYS A 124 -0.04 -2.35 -23.76
N PRO A 125 -1.22 -1.87 -23.32
CA PRO A 125 -1.76 -2.15 -21.99
C PRO A 125 -1.81 -3.65 -21.66
N GLY A 126 -1.49 -4.00 -20.41
CA GLY A 126 -1.71 -5.34 -19.86
C GLY A 126 -0.65 -6.40 -20.17
N LYS A 127 0.53 -6.00 -20.68
CA LYS A 127 1.70 -6.90 -20.87
C LYS A 127 2.91 -6.53 -20.03
N GLY A 128 2.83 -5.49 -19.20
CA GLY A 128 3.89 -5.12 -18.27
C GLY A 128 4.08 -6.15 -17.16
N TYR A 129 5.19 -6.03 -16.43
CA TYR A 129 5.44 -6.79 -15.20
C TYR A 129 5.81 -5.84 -14.07
N VAL A 130 5.56 -6.28 -12.85
CA VAL A 130 5.87 -5.49 -11.65
C VAL A 130 6.48 -6.40 -10.60
N TYR A 131 7.66 -6.02 -10.13
CA TYR A 131 8.33 -6.69 -9.03
C TYR A 131 8.08 -5.95 -7.72
N LEU A 132 8.12 -6.69 -6.61
CA LEU A 132 8.32 -6.10 -5.29
C LEU A 132 9.83 -6.03 -5.03
N GLY A 133 10.40 -4.85 -5.31
CA GLY A 133 11.80 -4.55 -5.11
C GLY A 133 12.18 -4.48 -3.63
N HIS A 134 13.48 -4.55 -3.36
CA HIS A 134 14.01 -4.51 -2.01
C HIS A 134 15.39 -3.87 -1.92
N ALA A 135 15.61 -3.10 -0.87
CA ALA A 135 16.91 -2.59 -0.46
C ALA A 135 17.06 -2.69 1.06
N LEU A 136 18.29 -2.82 1.55
CA LEU A 136 18.55 -2.88 2.99
C LEU A 136 19.75 -2.02 3.39
N GLY A 137 19.78 -1.55 4.64
CA GLY A 137 20.90 -0.78 5.17
C GLY A 137 20.76 -0.43 6.66
N ARG A 138 21.85 0.06 7.27
CA ARG A 138 21.84 0.52 8.68
C ARG A 138 21.16 1.87 8.88
N SER A 139 20.91 2.61 7.80
CA SER A 139 20.15 3.86 7.78
C SER A 139 19.51 4.05 6.42
N LEU A 140 18.49 4.92 6.35
CA LEU A 140 17.83 5.25 5.09
C LEU A 140 18.75 5.95 4.08
N ASN A 141 19.88 6.51 4.54
CA ASN A 141 20.91 7.11 3.69
C ASN A 141 21.93 6.10 3.13
N LEU A 142 21.98 4.88 3.66
CA LEU A 142 23.00 3.86 3.34
C LEU A 142 22.36 2.55 2.87
N LEU A 143 21.36 2.65 1.99
CA LEU A 143 20.65 1.50 1.43
C LEU A 143 21.43 0.88 0.26
N ARG A 144 21.40 -0.45 0.19
CA ARG A 144 21.88 -1.24 -0.95
C ARG A 144 20.74 -2.07 -1.50
N MET A 145 20.49 -1.94 -2.81
CA MET A 145 19.48 -2.72 -3.51
C MET A 145 19.93 -4.17 -3.65
N THR A 146 19.00 -5.08 -3.38
CA THR A 146 19.15 -6.52 -3.64
C THR A 146 18.24 -6.95 -4.78
N GLU A 147 18.29 -8.23 -5.13
CA GLU A 147 17.24 -8.83 -5.97
C GLU A 147 15.85 -8.59 -5.35
N PRO A 148 14.79 -8.46 -6.17
CA PRO A 148 13.42 -8.36 -5.70
C PRO A 148 13.01 -9.53 -4.82
N VAL A 149 12.17 -9.26 -3.81
CA VAL A 149 11.65 -10.31 -2.93
C VAL A 149 10.51 -11.09 -3.58
N LEU A 150 9.79 -10.51 -4.55
CA LEU A 150 8.78 -11.20 -5.36
C LEU A 150 9.00 -10.94 -6.86
N SER A 151 8.94 -12.00 -7.66
CA SER A 151 9.06 -11.94 -9.13
C SER A 151 7.75 -11.51 -9.79
N GLY A 152 7.81 -10.73 -10.87
CA GLY A 152 6.64 -10.29 -11.65
C GLY A 152 6.28 -11.20 -12.83
N GLU A 153 6.35 -12.53 -12.70
CA GLU A 153 6.17 -13.41 -13.87
C GLU A 153 4.76 -13.35 -14.47
N THR A 154 4.74 -13.10 -15.79
CA THR A 154 3.59 -12.60 -16.55
C THR A 154 2.69 -13.66 -17.14
N GLN A 155 3.03 -14.95 -17.04
CA GLN A 155 2.24 -15.99 -17.74
C GLN A 155 0.79 -16.08 -17.23
N ASN A 156 0.51 -15.67 -15.99
CA ASN A 156 -0.84 -15.58 -15.43
C ASN A 156 -1.20 -14.16 -14.94
N GLY A 157 -0.49 -13.12 -15.40
CA GLY A 157 -0.75 -11.75 -14.96
C GLY A 157 -0.38 -11.46 -13.49
N PHE A 158 0.63 -12.13 -12.95
CA PHE A 158 1.11 -11.87 -11.60
C PHE A 158 1.97 -10.60 -11.57
N TRP A 159 1.50 -9.60 -10.83
CA TRP A 159 2.26 -8.43 -10.42
C TRP A 159 2.35 -8.40 -8.89
N ALA A 160 3.38 -7.77 -8.34
CA ALA A 160 3.53 -7.57 -6.90
C ALA A 160 3.81 -6.09 -6.62
N LYS A 161 2.91 -5.47 -5.86
CA LYS A 161 2.99 -4.07 -5.42
C LYS A 161 2.57 -3.99 -3.95
N GLU A 162 2.78 -2.82 -3.33
CA GLU A 162 2.13 -2.41 -2.08
C GLU A 162 2.17 -3.49 -1.00
N VAL A 163 3.22 -3.49 -0.19
CA VAL A 163 3.42 -4.52 0.83
C VAL A 163 2.87 -4.07 2.19
N SER A 164 2.35 -5.03 2.94
CA SER A 164 2.07 -4.87 4.36
C SER A 164 2.82 -5.94 5.13
N THR A 165 3.81 -5.53 5.91
CA THR A 165 4.69 -6.43 6.64
C THR A 165 4.05 -6.89 7.95
N ALA A 166 3.90 -8.19 8.11
CA ALA A 166 3.32 -8.82 9.30
C ALA A 166 4.40 -9.13 10.36
N PRO A 167 4.02 -9.29 11.63
CA PRO A 167 4.93 -9.78 12.66
C PRO A 167 5.32 -11.24 12.40
N ILE A 168 6.37 -11.68 13.09
CA ILE A 168 6.79 -13.09 13.10
C ILE A 168 5.72 -13.91 13.82
N ASN A 169 5.28 -14.99 13.17
CA ASN A 169 4.29 -15.92 13.71
C ASN A 169 4.94 -17.03 14.56
N LYS A 170 4.14 -17.94 15.12
CA LYS A 170 4.64 -19.06 15.96
C LYS A 170 5.59 -20.01 15.23
N ALA A 171 5.54 -20.05 13.90
CA ALA A 171 6.45 -20.85 13.07
C ALA A 171 7.76 -20.11 12.73
N GLY A 172 8.01 -18.93 13.30
CA GLY A 172 9.24 -18.17 13.07
C GLY A 172 9.31 -17.50 11.70
N VAL A 173 8.17 -17.31 11.02
CA VAL A 173 8.10 -16.68 9.69
C VAL A 173 7.12 -15.50 9.69
N MET A 174 7.29 -14.57 8.76
CA MET A 174 6.29 -13.53 8.50
C MET A 174 5.42 -13.95 7.33
N ILE A 175 4.10 -13.81 7.47
CA ILE A 175 3.15 -13.96 6.38
C ILE A 175 2.70 -12.56 5.96
N ASN A 176 3.43 -11.97 5.01
CA ASN A 176 3.21 -10.61 4.55
C ASN A 176 2.07 -10.55 3.53
N LEU A 177 1.43 -9.39 3.44
CA LEU A 177 0.41 -9.12 2.43
C LEU A 177 0.98 -8.26 1.32
N PHE A 178 0.46 -8.43 0.12
CA PHE A 178 0.81 -7.55 -1.00
C PHE A 178 -0.34 -7.46 -2.01
N GLU A 179 -0.39 -6.37 -2.76
CA GLU A 179 -1.29 -6.22 -3.89
C GLU A 179 -0.79 -7.05 -5.08
N SER A 180 -1.69 -7.82 -5.65
CA SER A 180 -1.49 -8.61 -6.87
C SER A 180 -2.68 -8.47 -7.81
N ALA A 181 -2.72 -9.24 -8.89
CA ALA A 181 -3.77 -9.16 -9.91
C ALA A 181 -4.45 -10.51 -10.04
N ASP A 182 -5.73 -10.43 -10.35
CA ASP A 182 -6.48 -11.55 -10.87
C ASP A 182 -7.32 -11.07 -12.07
N ARG A 183 -7.61 -11.98 -12.99
CA ARG A 183 -8.52 -11.74 -14.11
C ARG A 183 -9.69 -12.70 -14.01
N VAL A 184 -10.89 -12.16 -13.90
CA VAL A 184 -12.12 -12.97 -13.83
C VAL A 184 -13.10 -12.57 -14.91
N LYS A 185 -13.85 -13.56 -15.41
CA LYS A 185 -15.01 -13.31 -16.26
C LYS A 185 -16.14 -12.75 -15.39
N VAL A 186 -16.62 -11.56 -15.74
CA VAL A 186 -17.77 -10.93 -15.08
C VAL A 186 -19.08 -11.36 -15.78
N SER A 187 -20.24 -10.95 -15.26
CA SER A 187 -21.56 -11.44 -15.69
C SER A 187 -21.89 -11.25 -17.18
N ASN A 188 -21.23 -10.32 -17.87
CA ASN A 188 -21.39 -10.11 -19.32
C ASN A 188 -20.33 -10.87 -20.17
N GLY A 189 -19.65 -11.86 -19.58
CA GLY A 189 -18.64 -12.69 -20.25
C GLY A 189 -17.27 -12.00 -20.42
N LEU A 190 -17.15 -10.71 -20.14
CA LEU A 190 -15.90 -9.97 -20.29
C LEU A 190 -14.87 -10.40 -19.25
N SER A 191 -13.63 -10.62 -19.69
CA SER A 191 -12.48 -10.80 -18.80
C SER A 191 -12.01 -9.45 -18.27
N VAL A 192 -12.11 -9.25 -16.96
CA VAL A 192 -11.77 -7.99 -16.28
C VAL A 192 -10.64 -8.23 -15.29
N GLY A 193 -9.66 -7.33 -15.27
CA GLY A 193 -8.60 -7.31 -14.26
C GLY A 193 -9.04 -6.63 -12.97
N PHE A 194 -8.60 -7.20 -11.85
CA PHE A 194 -8.82 -6.71 -10.50
C PHE A 194 -7.50 -6.70 -9.75
N SER A 195 -7.29 -5.68 -8.92
CA SER A 195 -6.25 -5.71 -7.90
C SER A 195 -6.77 -6.51 -6.70
N VAL A 196 -6.01 -7.53 -6.29
CA VAL A 196 -6.38 -8.48 -5.23
C VAL A 196 -5.31 -8.47 -4.15
N VAL A 197 -5.65 -8.92 -2.94
CA VAL A 197 -4.66 -9.11 -1.88
C VAL A 197 -4.22 -10.56 -1.85
N ARG A 198 -2.90 -10.78 -1.94
CA ARG A 198 -2.26 -12.09 -1.77
C ARG A 198 -1.36 -12.06 -0.54
N SER A 199 -0.97 -13.24 -0.08
CA SER A 199 0.04 -13.39 0.96
C SER A 199 1.33 -14.01 0.44
N ALA A 200 2.45 -13.75 1.12
CA ALA A 200 3.73 -14.39 0.87
C ALA A 200 4.47 -14.68 2.19
N ILE A 201 5.20 -15.80 2.25
CA ILE A 201 6.05 -16.14 3.40
C ILE A 201 7.44 -15.53 3.21
N GLY A 202 7.85 -14.70 4.17
CA GLY A 202 9.22 -14.22 4.33
C GLY A 202 9.85 -14.81 5.60
N SER A 203 10.74 -15.79 5.45
CA SER A 203 11.59 -16.28 6.56
C SER A 203 12.86 -15.44 6.72
N ASN A 204 13.27 -14.76 5.64
CA ASN A 204 14.33 -13.76 5.64
C ASN A 204 13.85 -12.58 4.80
N MET A 205 13.75 -11.42 5.44
CA MET A 205 13.14 -10.22 4.86
C MET A 205 13.95 -9.61 3.71
N GLY A 206 15.23 -9.99 3.54
CA GLY A 206 16.06 -9.58 2.41
C GLY A 206 16.26 -10.63 1.32
N LYS A 207 15.45 -11.69 1.30
CA LYS A 207 15.52 -12.79 0.32
C LYS A 207 14.17 -13.00 -0.37
N LYS A 208 14.16 -13.80 -1.43
CA LYS A 208 12.93 -14.16 -2.15
C LYS A 208 11.89 -14.75 -1.19
N TRP A 209 10.66 -14.28 -1.31
CA TRP A 209 9.52 -14.74 -0.54
C TRP A 209 8.72 -15.78 -1.32
N LYS A 210 8.06 -16.68 -0.60
CA LYS A 210 7.21 -17.71 -1.20
C LYS A 210 5.77 -17.20 -1.28
N VAL A 211 5.28 -16.94 -2.49
CA VAL A 211 3.88 -16.56 -2.75
C VAL A 211 2.93 -17.67 -2.29
N LYS A 212 1.82 -17.26 -1.66
CA LYS A 212 0.69 -18.09 -1.23
C LYS A 212 -0.58 -17.68 -2.00
N ASP A 213 -1.75 -17.95 -1.43
CA ASP A 213 -3.06 -17.76 -2.04
C ASP A 213 -3.48 -16.29 -2.15
N THR A 214 -4.51 -16.08 -2.98
CA THR A 214 -5.34 -14.87 -2.93
C THR A 214 -6.24 -14.93 -1.71
N ILE A 215 -5.97 -14.04 -0.75
CA ILE A 215 -6.67 -14.02 0.53
C ILE A 215 -7.85 -13.05 0.54
N LEU A 216 -7.89 -12.12 -0.41
CA LEU A 216 -9.02 -11.24 -0.64
C LEU A 216 -9.16 -10.90 -2.12
N HIS A 217 -10.30 -11.26 -2.70
CA HIS A 217 -10.67 -10.86 -4.04
C HIS A 217 -11.90 -9.93 -3.97
N PRO A 218 -11.76 -8.63 -4.33
CA PRO A 218 -12.81 -7.63 -4.15
C PRO A 218 -14.12 -7.93 -4.88
N TYR A 219 -14.03 -8.40 -6.12
CA TYR A 219 -15.20 -8.83 -6.89
C TYR A 219 -15.94 -10.01 -6.25
N LYS A 220 -15.21 -11.04 -5.80
CA LYS A 220 -15.83 -12.22 -5.16
C LYS A 220 -16.49 -11.83 -3.84
N LEU A 221 -15.87 -10.93 -3.07
CA LEU A 221 -16.45 -10.38 -1.85
C LEU A 221 -17.75 -9.61 -2.12
N SER A 222 -17.70 -8.64 -3.05
CA SER A 222 -18.86 -7.79 -3.38
C SER A 222 -20.02 -8.53 -4.05
N LYS A 223 -19.74 -9.63 -4.77
CA LYS A 223 -20.78 -10.53 -5.30
C LYS A 223 -21.55 -11.27 -4.21
N LYS A 224 -20.85 -11.68 -3.14
CA LYS A 224 -21.49 -12.36 -2.00
C LYS A 224 -22.32 -11.40 -1.17
N ASN A 225 -21.88 -10.15 -1.04
CA ASN A 225 -22.59 -9.14 -0.28
C ASN A 225 -22.39 -7.74 -0.88
N THR A 226 -23.50 -7.12 -1.30
CA THR A 226 -23.51 -5.84 -2.01
C THR A 226 -23.14 -4.65 -1.11
N ILE A 227 -22.98 -4.84 0.20
CA ILE A 227 -22.49 -3.77 1.09
C ILE A 227 -21.05 -3.36 0.76
N TYR A 228 -20.22 -4.26 0.21
CA TYR A 228 -18.80 -4.01 -0.11
C TYR A 228 -18.56 -3.29 -1.44
N LYS A 229 -19.46 -2.38 -1.84
CA LYS A 229 -19.36 -1.62 -3.11
C LYS A 229 -18.09 -0.77 -3.20
N TRP A 230 -17.63 -0.21 -2.08
CA TRP A 230 -16.49 0.71 -2.01
C TRP A 230 -15.15 0.06 -2.39
N ILE A 231 -15.05 -1.26 -2.29
CA ILE A 231 -13.85 -2.05 -2.59
C ILE A 231 -14.06 -2.98 -3.80
N ALA A 232 -15.22 -2.97 -4.45
CA ALA A 232 -15.59 -4.01 -5.43
C ALA A 232 -14.70 -4.11 -6.67
N GLY A 233 -13.92 -3.06 -6.99
CA GLY A 233 -13.03 -2.96 -8.14
C GLY A 233 -11.60 -3.41 -7.87
N ASP A 234 -11.00 -2.88 -6.82
CA ASP A 234 -9.59 -3.09 -6.51
C ASP A 234 -9.41 -3.11 -4.98
N ALA A 235 -8.54 -3.99 -4.49
CA ALA A 235 -8.15 -4.08 -3.09
C ALA A 235 -6.63 -4.12 -2.96
N SER A 236 -6.09 -3.29 -2.07
CA SER A 236 -4.66 -3.17 -1.80
C SER A 236 -4.42 -3.06 -0.30
N PRO A 237 -3.51 -3.86 0.28
CA PRO A 237 -3.24 -3.80 1.71
C PRO A 237 -2.42 -2.54 2.03
N GLY A 238 -2.92 -1.72 2.93
CA GLY A 238 -2.15 -0.65 3.58
C GLY A 238 -1.45 -1.14 4.85
N PRO A 239 -1.05 -0.24 5.76
CA PRO A 239 -0.32 -0.62 6.97
C PRO A 239 -1.14 -1.51 7.91
N LEU A 240 -0.49 -2.51 8.50
CA LEU A 240 -0.97 -3.21 9.69
C LEU A 240 -0.70 -2.35 10.94
N LEU A 241 -1.70 -2.24 11.81
CA LEU A 241 -1.63 -1.41 13.01
C LEU A 241 -1.06 -2.22 14.18
N PRO A 242 -0.20 -1.63 15.03
CA PRO A 242 0.38 -2.33 16.16
C PRO A 242 -0.71 -2.71 17.17
N LYS A 243 -0.51 -3.82 17.90
CA LYS A 243 -1.44 -4.28 18.94
C LYS A 243 -1.62 -3.26 20.08
N SER A 244 -0.62 -2.43 20.33
CA SER A 244 -0.70 -1.31 21.29
C SER A 244 -1.78 -0.28 20.91
N PHE A 245 -2.08 -0.12 19.62
CA PHE A 245 -3.15 0.76 19.17
C PHE A 245 -4.53 0.14 19.42
N ILE A 246 -4.78 -1.05 18.87
CA ILE A 246 -5.97 -1.87 19.15
C ILE A 246 -5.55 -3.34 19.24
N ASP A 247 -5.67 -3.91 20.44
CA ASP A 247 -5.56 -5.36 20.64
C ASP A 247 -6.87 -6.06 20.23
N LEU A 248 -6.74 -7.05 19.36
CA LEU A 248 -7.79 -7.93 18.85
C LEU A 248 -7.58 -9.40 19.24
N GLY A 249 -6.54 -9.69 20.02
CA GLY A 249 -6.15 -11.04 20.40
C GLY A 249 -4.77 -11.45 19.90
N SER A 250 -4.34 -12.65 20.32
CA SER A 250 -2.95 -13.09 20.21
C SER A 250 -2.44 -13.29 18.78
N ASN A 251 -3.30 -13.61 17.81
CA ASN A 251 -2.95 -13.89 16.42
C ASN A 251 -3.54 -12.89 15.42
N LEU A 252 -4.24 -11.86 15.92
CA LEU A 252 -4.98 -10.92 15.08
C LEU A 252 -4.30 -9.56 15.04
N MET A 253 -4.44 -8.89 13.90
CA MET A 253 -4.07 -7.49 13.71
C MET A 253 -5.17 -6.74 13.00
N LEU A 254 -5.34 -5.48 13.37
CA LEU A 254 -6.12 -4.54 12.59
C LEU A 254 -5.24 -4.00 11.46
N GLY A 255 -5.79 -3.85 10.26
CA GLY A 255 -5.09 -3.27 9.13
C GLY A 255 -5.94 -2.24 8.38
N ILE A 256 -5.26 -1.43 7.60
CA ILE A 256 -5.85 -0.42 6.72
C ILE A 256 -5.99 -1.01 5.31
N MET A 257 -7.18 -0.93 4.72
CA MET A 257 -7.43 -1.44 3.38
C MET A 257 -7.67 -0.27 2.42
N ASN A 258 -6.94 -0.22 1.31
CA ASN A 258 -7.24 0.67 0.20
C ASN A 258 -8.16 -0.04 -0.77
N GLY A 259 -9.33 0.53 -1.03
CA GLY A 259 -10.35 -0.06 -1.89
C GLY A 259 -10.82 0.89 -2.97
N CYS A 260 -11.04 0.36 -4.17
CA CYS A 260 -11.64 1.09 -5.28
C CYS A 260 -13.02 0.54 -5.61
N GLU A 261 -13.96 1.43 -5.86
CA GLU A 261 -15.25 1.06 -6.43
C GLU A 261 -15.09 0.36 -7.78
N PHE A 262 -16.02 -0.55 -8.09
CA PHE A 262 -16.02 -1.19 -9.40
C PHE A 262 -16.31 -0.17 -10.51
N GLY A 263 -15.41 -0.07 -11.48
CA GLY A 263 -15.54 0.86 -12.60
C GLY A 263 -16.77 0.58 -13.48
N LYS A 264 -17.26 1.62 -14.16
CA LYS A 264 -18.39 1.51 -15.10
C LYS A 264 -17.93 0.90 -16.42
N PHE A 265 -18.84 0.31 -17.18
CA PHE A 265 -18.57 -0.08 -18.57
C PHE A 265 -19.19 0.93 -19.55
N LYS A 266 -18.50 1.20 -20.66
CA LYS A 266 -19.06 1.88 -21.84
C LYS A 266 -18.55 1.17 -23.08
N ASN A 267 -19.46 0.82 -23.99
CA ASN A 267 -19.17 0.10 -25.23
C ASN A 267 -18.31 -1.16 -25.01
N GLY A 268 -18.67 -1.97 -24.00
CA GLY A 268 -17.96 -3.22 -23.68
C GLY A 268 -16.56 -3.04 -23.05
N LYS A 269 -16.13 -1.81 -22.75
CA LYS A 269 -14.85 -1.52 -22.10
C LYS A 269 -15.06 -0.95 -20.71
N LYS A 270 -14.29 -1.42 -19.72
CA LYS A 270 -14.27 -0.81 -18.37
C LYS A 270 -13.72 0.61 -18.51
N ILE A 271 -14.53 1.62 -18.21
CA ILE A 271 -14.06 2.98 -18.00
C ILE A 271 -13.43 3.05 -16.61
N PHE A 272 -12.21 3.55 -16.55
CA PHE A 272 -11.54 3.93 -15.32
C PHE A 272 -12.40 4.99 -14.58
N GLY A 273 -12.89 4.72 -13.38
CA GLY A 273 -13.84 5.66 -12.75
C GLY A 273 -14.41 5.33 -11.37
N GLY A 274 -13.79 4.43 -10.60
CA GLY A 274 -14.13 4.22 -9.19
C GLY A 274 -13.37 5.18 -8.27
N HIS A 275 -13.94 5.52 -7.12
CA HIS A 275 -13.23 6.24 -6.06
C HIS A 275 -12.37 5.28 -5.26
N PHE A 276 -11.11 5.65 -5.02
CA PHE A 276 -10.28 5.01 -4.01
C PHE A 276 -10.57 5.62 -2.65
N THR A 277 -10.91 4.77 -1.70
CA THR A 277 -11.20 5.14 -0.32
C THR A 277 -10.54 4.14 0.62
N VAL A 278 -10.45 4.53 1.89
CA VAL A 278 -9.73 3.75 2.90
C VAL A 278 -10.74 3.11 3.85
N GLY A 279 -10.62 1.81 4.07
CA GLY A 279 -11.39 1.03 5.03
C GLY A 279 -10.50 0.27 6.01
N LEU A 280 -11.09 -0.69 6.71
CA LEU A 280 -10.42 -1.53 7.70
C LEU A 280 -10.49 -3.01 7.32
N PHE A 281 -9.56 -3.80 7.81
CA PHE A 281 -9.64 -5.25 7.79
C PHE A 281 -9.04 -5.88 9.04
N VAL A 282 -9.49 -7.09 9.40
CA VAL A 282 -8.88 -7.91 10.47
C VAL A 282 -8.10 -9.04 9.84
N TYR A 283 -6.84 -9.18 10.24
CA TYR A 283 -5.88 -10.13 9.70
C TYR A 283 -5.43 -11.14 10.74
N ASP A 284 -5.59 -12.44 10.45
CA ASP A 284 -4.95 -13.53 11.17
C ASP A 284 -3.56 -13.76 10.56
N TYR A 285 -2.52 -13.23 11.20
CA TYR A 285 -1.15 -13.31 10.70
C TYR A 285 -0.50 -14.67 10.95
N GLU A 286 -1.07 -15.50 11.82
CA GLU A 286 -0.63 -16.89 12.02
C GLU A 286 -1.04 -17.74 10.82
N LYS A 287 -2.28 -17.56 10.33
CA LYS A 287 -2.84 -18.35 9.22
C LYS A 287 -2.69 -17.68 7.85
N GLY A 288 -2.40 -16.39 7.81
CA GLY A 288 -2.38 -15.62 6.58
C GLY A 288 -3.76 -15.38 5.98
N LYS A 289 -4.76 -15.03 6.79
CA LYS A 289 -6.16 -14.86 6.34
C LYS A 289 -6.73 -13.52 6.75
N ILE A 290 -7.46 -12.87 5.84
CA ILE A 290 -8.32 -11.73 6.17
C ILE A 290 -9.66 -12.29 6.65
N LEU A 291 -10.00 -12.03 7.91
CA LEU A 291 -11.20 -12.55 8.57
C LEU A 291 -12.40 -11.62 8.42
N TRP A 292 -12.15 -10.33 8.25
CA TRP A 292 -13.18 -9.31 8.13
C TRP A 292 -12.66 -8.10 7.36
N VAL A 293 -13.56 -7.43 6.65
CA VAL A 293 -13.35 -6.14 5.97
C VAL A 293 -14.51 -5.23 6.36
N SER A 294 -14.24 -3.93 6.54
CA SER A 294 -15.29 -2.97 6.86
C SER A 294 -16.33 -2.86 5.75
N GLU A 295 -17.60 -2.83 6.14
CA GLU A 295 -18.72 -2.73 5.19
C GLU A 295 -18.74 -1.40 4.43
N LYS A 296 -18.22 -0.35 5.07
CA LYS A 296 -18.09 1.01 4.52
C LYS A 296 -16.64 1.45 4.61
N PRO A 297 -16.19 2.37 3.73
CA PRO A 297 -14.92 3.03 3.92
C PRO A 297 -15.00 3.91 5.17
N ILE A 298 -13.87 4.09 5.83
CA ILE A 298 -13.71 4.92 7.02
C ILE A 298 -13.20 6.32 6.69
N ILE A 299 -12.42 6.48 5.61
CA ILE A 299 -11.84 7.76 5.20
C ILE A 299 -12.02 7.95 3.69
N LYS A 300 -12.53 9.13 3.35
CA LYS A 300 -12.47 9.77 2.03
C LYS A 300 -12.03 11.22 2.27
N ASP A 301 -10.89 11.64 1.72
CA ASP A 301 -10.41 13.01 1.92
C ASP A 301 -11.45 13.99 1.39
N SER A 302 -11.74 15.05 2.14
CA SER A 302 -12.69 16.09 1.72
C SER A 302 -12.28 16.81 0.42
N GLN A 303 -11.00 16.75 0.03
CA GLN A 303 -10.46 17.34 -1.20
C GLN A 303 -10.21 16.30 -2.30
N ALA A 304 -10.42 15.00 -2.03
CA ALA A 304 -10.25 13.97 -3.05
C ALA A 304 -11.36 14.06 -4.09
N LYS A 305 -10.97 14.28 -5.35
CA LYS A 305 -11.82 14.06 -6.51
C LYS A 305 -12.05 12.57 -6.73
N ARG A 306 -11.02 11.76 -6.51
CA ARG A 306 -11.08 10.32 -6.78
C ARG A 306 -10.28 9.48 -5.81
N ILE A 307 -9.08 9.88 -5.43
CA ILE A 307 -8.14 9.01 -4.73
C ILE A 307 -7.92 9.51 -3.32
N THR A 308 -8.18 8.64 -2.35
CA THR A 308 -7.58 8.67 -1.01
C THR A 308 -6.97 7.30 -0.77
N PHE A 309 -5.65 7.22 -0.68
CA PHE A 309 -4.93 5.95 -0.59
C PHE A 309 -3.89 6.01 0.53
N ALA A 310 -4.13 5.21 1.57
CA ALA A 310 -3.30 5.14 2.75
C ALA A 310 -1.98 4.42 2.47
N SER A 311 -0.89 4.93 3.03
CA SER A 311 0.48 4.45 2.81
C SER A 311 1.18 4.07 4.11
N GLN A 312 1.05 4.88 5.17
CA GLN A 312 1.78 4.65 6.43
C GLN A 312 0.91 4.96 7.64
N PHE A 313 1.11 4.21 8.73
CA PHE A 313 0.58 4.55 10.05
C PHE A 313 1.72 4.67 11.07
N ILE A 314 1.60 5.60 12.00
CA ILE A 314 2.48 5.78 13.15
C ILE A 314 1.63 5.95 14.41
N GLU A 315 1.78 5.07 15.39
CA GLU A 315 1.16 5.26 16.71
C GLU A 315 1.89 6.39 17.46
N THR A 316 1.13 7.36 17.98
CA THR A 316 1.70 8.52 18.68
C THR A 316 1.62 8.37 20.19
N LYS A 317 0.61 7.66 20.68
CA LYS A 317 0.39 7.30 22.08
C LYS A 317 -0.67 6.17 22.14
N PRO A 318 -0.86 5.49 23.27
CA PRO A 318 -1.88 4.45 23.38
C PRO A 318 -3.25 4.94 22.90
N GLY A 319 -3.79 4.23 21.91
CA GLY A 319 -5.10 4.51 21.32
C GLY A 319 -5.19 5.70 20.36
N GLU A 320 -4.07 6.38 20.03
CA GLU A 320 -4.02 7.45 19.03
C GLU A 320 -2.84 7.26 18.08
N GLY A 321 -3.04 7.52 16.79
CA GLY A 321 -1.96 7.51 15.82
C GLY A 321 -2.26 8.32 14.58
N VAL A 322 -1.27 8.51 13.73
CA VAL A 322 -1.38 9.26 12.47
C VAL A 322 -1.32 8.30 11.30
N LEU A 323 -2.38 8.29 10.49
CA LEU A 323 -2.42 7.65 9.18
C LEU A 323 -2.07 8.68 8.10
N TYR A 324 -1.21 8.30 7.17
CA TYR A 324 -0.82 9.10 6.02
C TYR A 324 -1.46 8.51 4.77
N ALA A 325 -2.12 9.37 3.99
CA ALA A 325 -2.68 8.99 2.71
C ALA A 325 -2.33 10.03 1.65
N HIS A 326 -2.12 9.56 0.42
CA HIS A 326 -2.03 10.45 -0.72
C HIS A 326 -3.40 10.71 -1.34
N VAL A 327 -3.57 11.93 -1.82
CA VAL A 327 -4.84 12.45 -2.32
C VAL A 327 -4.68 12.85 -3.78
N ASP A 328 -5.45 12.22 -4.66
CA ASP A 328 -5.41 12.39 -6.12
C ASP A 328 -3.98 12.40 -6.70
N ASP A 329 -3.08 11.58 -6.14
CA ASP A 329 -1.67 11.47 -6.51
C ASP A 329 -0.93 12.82 -6.57
N SER A 330 -1.38 13.77 -5.75
CA SER A 330 -0.97 15.17 -5.82
C SER A 330 -0.32 15.66 -4.54
N PHE A 331 -0.77 15.19 -3.38
CA PHE A 331 -0.18 15.53 -2.08
C PHE A 331 -0.48 14.47 -1.02
N VAL A 332 0.26 14.54 0.09
CA VAL A 332 0.04 13.70 1.28
C VAL A 332 -0.73 14.47 2.36
N ARG A 333 -1.71 13.80 2.94
CA ARG A 333 -2.54 14.22 4.07
C ARG A 333 -2.28 13.34 5.29
N ALA A 334 -2.33 13.94 6.47
CA ALA A 334 -2.35 13.23 7.75
C ALA A 334 -3.79 13.13 8.30
N TYR A 335 -4.08 12.02 8.97
CA TYR A 335 -5.32 11.75 9.68
C TYR A 335 -4.99 11.22 11.07
N THR A 336 -5.46 11.87 12.13
CA THR A 336 -5.38 11.28 13.46
C THR A 336 -6.46 10.21 13.57
N LEU A 337 -6.09 8.98 13.88
CA LEU A 337 -6.99 7.87 14.17
C LEU A 337 -7.16 7.70 15.68
N TYR A 338 -8.37 7.33 16.10
CA TYR A 338 -8.70 7.08 17.51
C TYR A 338 -9.20 5.66 17.69
N ALA A 339 -8.51 4.89 18.54
CA ALA A 339 -8.82 3.49 18.78
C ALA A 339 -10.26 3.26 19.24
N ASP A 340 -10.75 4.06 20.19
CA ASP A 340 -12.12 3.95 20.71
C ASP A 340 -13.20 4.16 19.66
N GLY A 341 -12.96 5.10 18.73
CA GLY A 341 -13.87 5.34 17.61
C GLY A 341 -13.86 4.17 16.62
N ILE A 342 -12.68 3.60 16.37
CA ILE A 342 -12.51 2.43 15.48
C ILE A 342 -13.10 1.16 16.10
N ARG A 343 -12.91 0.90 17.41
CA ARG A 343 -13.45 -0.27 18.11
C ARG A 343 -14.96 -0.39 17.94
N LYS A 344 -15.68 0.74 17.93
CA LYS A 344 -17.14 0.79 17.72
C LYS A 344 -17.58 0.36 16.31
N MET A 345 -16.65 0.30 15.36
CA MET A 345 -16.88 -0.13 13.98
C MET A 345 -16.58 -1.62 13.77
N LEU A 346 -15.86 -2.24 14.70
CA LEU A 346 -15.49 -3.65 14.61
C LEU A 346 -16.67 -4.54 15.02
N PRO A 347 -16.83 -5.73 14.41
CA PRO A 347 -17.76 -6.73 14.89
C PRO A 347 -17.51 -7.06 16.37
N LYS A 348 -18.59 -7.23 17.14
CA LYS A 348 -18.52 -7.52 18.58
C LYS A 348 -17.61 -8.70 18.92
N SER A 349 -17.58 -9.73 18.07
CA SER A 349 -16.73 -10.91 18.27
C SER A 349 -15.25 -10.53 18.46
N PHE A 350 -14.73 -9.54 17.73
CA PHE A 350 -13.33 -9.10 17.84
C PHE A 350 -13.05 -8.18 19.03
N VAL A 351 -14.08 -7.59 19.64
CA VAL A 351 -13.93 -6.63 20.75
C VAL A 351 -14.17 -7.30 22.10
N GLU A 352 -15.05 -8.31 22.14
CA GLU A 352 -15.43 -9.04 23.36
C GLU A 352 -14.52 -10.26 23.65
N GLY A 353 -13.42 -10.42 22.91
CA GLY A 353 -12.40 -11.45 23.20
C GLY A 353 -12.85 -12.91 22.96
N LYS A 354 -13.88 -13.15 22.14
CA LYS A 354 -14.35 -14.50 21.79
C LYS A 354 -13.64 -15.07 20.57
N HIS A 355 -12.31 -15.27 20.63
CA HIS A 355 -11.51 -15.87 19.53
C HIS A 355 -10.40 -16.79 20.01
#